data_AF-A0A3N5K6G7-F1
#
_entry.id   AF-A0A3N5K6G7-F1
#
_cell.length_a   1.000
_cell.length_b   1.000
_cell.length_c   1.000
_cell.angle_alpha   90.00
_cell.angle_beta   90.00
_cell.angle_gamma   90.00
#
_symmetry.space_group_name_H-M   'P 1'
#
loop_
_entity.id
_entity.type
_entity.pdbx_description
1 polymer ?
#
loop_
_entity_poly.entity_id
_entity_poly.type
_entity_poly.pdbx_seq_one_letter_code
_entity_poly.pdbx_strand_id
1 'polypeptide(L)'
;MKLMLSLFIVPMVLMGCLHEIDTTPPPPPQGIRTISLDNAVEIQWLPSQAEDVNGYNVWVSDQYNGHYQLIASTSSAKLVDYGAVNGNTYYYAVSAYDYDDNESDLSKDVVYDTPRPEGMGVALLDTSTSRNLSGYSFSRYSILNYNDLYTDVFFVNSYGVQYLQVWPDTDIQDMGFTSSLDDISVSPKDGWAPSKSAEAIAGHTYVLWTVDDHYAKIRVQHVTSSRIVFDWAYQTAPGNIELKMAHKSRTGERQSDRTQSALIK
;
A
#
# COMPACT_ATOMS: atom_id res chain seq x y z
N MET A 1 6.59 -91.26 -28.85
CA MET A 1 5.56 -90.19 -28.81
C MET A 1 6.23 -88.95 -28.22
N LYS A 2 6.74 -88.03 -29.05
CA LYS A 2 7.41 -86.79 -28.61
C LYS A 2 6.38 -85.68 -28.57
N LEU A 3 6.07 -85.18 -27.38
CA LEU A 3 5.19 -84.04 -27.16
C LEU A 3 5.98 -82.75 -27.44
N MET A 4 5.58 -81.97 -28.46
CA MET A 4 6.08 -80.60 -28.64
C MET A 4 5.17 -79.63 -27.88
N LEU A 5 5.75 -78.91 -26.92
CA LEU A 5 5.10 -77.85 -26.16
C LEU A 5 5.24 -76.54 -26.94
N SER A 6 4.14 -76.04 -27.53
CA SER A 6 4.13 -74.74 -28.21
C SER A 6 4.02 -73.61 -27.18
N LEU A 7 5.07 -72.81 -27.07
CA LEU A 7 5.11 -71.62 -26.22
C LEU A 7 4.36 -70.47 -26.93
N PHE A 8 3.17 -70.11 -26.44
CA PHE A 8 2.46 -68.91 -26.86
C PHE A 8 3.08 -67.69 -26.15
N ILE A 9 3.75 -66.83 -26.91
CA ILE A 9 4.19 -65.51 -26.44
C ILE A 9 2.98 -64.58 -26.50
N VAL A 10 2.44 -64.22 -25.34
CA VAL A 10 1.43 -63.16 -25.23
C VAL A 10 2.16 -61.82 -25.34
N PRO A 11 1.82 -60.93 -26.29
CA PRO A 11 2.41 -59.62 -26.34
C PRO A 11 1.86 -58.80 -25.16
N MET A 12 2.73 -58.54 -24.19
CA MET A 12 2.48 -57.61 -23.10
C MET A 12 2.43 -56.21 -23.71
N VAL A 13 1.22 -55.73 -23.98
CA VAL A 13 0.99 -54.34 -24.38
C VAL A 13 1.34 -53.49 -23.16
N LEU A 14 2.52 -52.87 -23.19
CA LEU A 14 2.84 -51.76 -22.31
C LEU A 14 1.86 -50.64 -22.66
N MET A 15 0.74 -50.58 -21.94
CA MET A 15 0.00 -49.34 -21.73
C MET A 15 0.95 -48.43 -20.95
N GLY A 16 1.86 -47.77 -21.68
CA GLY A 16 2.47 -46.55 -21.18
C GLY A 16 1.30 -45.62 -20.86
N CYS A 17 1.21 -45.19 -19.61
CA CYS A 17 0.33 -44.09 -19.25
C CYS A 17 0.69 -42.94 -20.20
N LEU A 18 -0.16 -42.68 -21.20
CA LEU A 18 -0.12 -41.44 -21.93
C LEU A 18 -0.47 -40.37 -20.90
N HIS A 19 0.56 -39.76 -20.32
CA HIS A 19 0.41 -38.53 -19.58
C HIS A 19 0.10 -37.48 -20.64
N GLU A 20 -1.17 -37.08 -20.74
CA GLU A 20 -1.54 -35.93 -21.56
C GLU A 20 -0.82 -34.73 -20.94
N ILE A 21 0.14 -34.18 -21.69
CA ILE A 21 0.82 -32.94 -21.30
C ILE A 21 -0.22 -31.84 -21.38
N ASP A 22 -0.49 -31.18 -20.25
CA ASP A 22 -1.32 -29.98 -20.26
C ASP A 22 -0.58 -28.85 -20.98
N THR A 23 -1.31 -28.12 -21.79
CA THR A 23 -0.80 -26.94 -22.52
C THR A 23 -1.68 -25.71 -22.27
N THR A 24 -2.64 -25.81 -21.37
CA THR A 24 -3.63 -24.77 -21.08
C THR A 24 -3.22 -24.06 -19.80
N PRO A 25 -2.83 -22.77 -19.87
CA PRO A 25 -2.48 -22.04 -18.66
C PRO A 25 -3.72 -21.77 -17.80
N PRO A 26 -3.54 -21.59 -16.48
CA PRO A 26 -4.60 -21.12 -15.61
C PRO A 26 -5.14 -19.73 -16.02
N PRO A 27 -6.35 -19.35 -15.56
CA PRO A 27 -6.84 -17.98 -15.72
C PRO A 27 -5.92 -16.97 -14.99
N PRO A 28 -5.68 -15.76 -15.57
CA PRO A 28 -4.93 -14.72 -14.90
C PRO A 28 -5.53 -14.32 -13.54
N PRO A 29 -4.69 -14.07 -12.52
CA PRO A 29 -5.13 -13.59 -11.20
C PRO A 29 -5.98 -12.32 -11.26
N GLN A 30 -6.93 -12.22 -10.33
CA GLN A 30 -7.89 -11.11 -10.23
C GLN A 30 -7.94 -10.51 -8.81
N GLY A 31 -8.51 -9.31 -8.69
CA GLY A 31 -8.73 -8.68 -7.39
C GLY A 31 -7.43 -8.33 -6.66
N ILE A 32 -6.40 -8.02 -7.44
CA ILE A 32 -5.11 -7.62 -6.90
C ILE A 32 -5.25 -6.28 -6.18
N ARG A 33 -4.52 -6.15 -5.09
CA ARG A 33 -4.36 -4.93 -4.31
C ARG A 33 -2.97 -4.88 -3.71
N THR A 34 -2.49 -3.68 -3.43
CA THR A 34 -1.25 -3.43 -2.70
C THR A 34 -1.55 -2.77 -1.36
N ILE A 35 -0.66 -3.00 -0.40
CA ILE A 35 -0.64 -2.32 0.89
C ILE A 35 0.78 -1.80 1.08
N SER A 36 0.93 -0.48 1.13
CA SER A 36 2.20 0.17 1.47
C SER A 36 2.60 -0.17 2.91
N LEU A 37 3.86 -0.56 3.10
CA LEU A 37 4.51 -0.75 4.39
C LEU A 37 5.79 0.11 4.45
N ASP A 38 6.52 0.03 5.57
CA ASP A 38 7.86 0.63 5.67
C ASP A 38 8.90 -0.23 4.95
N ASN A 39 9.47 0.31 3.87
CA ASN A 39 10.42 -0.35 2.97
C ASN A 39 9.94 -1.71 2.45
N ALA A 40 8.63 -1.83 2.25
CA ALA A 40 8.02 -2.99 1.63
C ALA A 40 6.66 -2.65 1.03
N VAL A 41 6.24 -3.44 0.04
CA VAL A 41 4.86 -3.45 -0.43
C VAL A 41 4.31 -4.86 -0.28
N GLU A 42 3.14 -4.99 0.31
CA GLU A 42 2.41 -6.25 0.33
C GLU A 42 1.43 -6.31 -0.83
N ILE A 43 1.52 -7.36 -1.64
CA ILE A 43 0.64 -7.63 -2.79
C ILE A 43 -0.28 -8.78 -2.41
N GLN A 44 -1.59 -8.59 -2.59
CA GLN A 44 -2.61 -9.63 -2.33
C GLN A 44 -3.55 -9.74 -3.53
N TRP A 45 -4.02 -10.95 -3.84
CA TRP A 45 -5.00 -11.21 -4.89
C TRP A 45 -6.03 -12.25 -4.45
N LEU A 46 -7.05 -12.47 -5.27
CA LEU A 46 -8.00 -13.57 -5.05
C LEU A 46 -7.35 -14.89 -5.52
N PRO A 47 -7.35 -15.95 -4.68
CA PRO A 47 -6.87 -17.26 -5.10
C PRO A 47 -7.62 -17.77 -6.35
N SER A 48 -6.87 -18.33 -7.30
CA SER A 48 -7.45 -19.00 -8.48
C SER A 48 -8.38 -20.13 -8.05
N GLN A 49 -9.43 -20.36 -8.84
CA GLN A 49 -10.37 -21.46 -8.67
C GLN A 49 -10.07 -22.64 -9.61
N ALA A 50 -9.02 -22.54 -10.44
CA ALA A 50 -8.55 -23.66 -11.26
C ALA A 50 -7.87 -24.71 -10.37
N GLU A 51 -8.11 -25.99 -10.64
CA GLU A 51 -7.68 -27.12 -9.79
C GLU A 51 -6.19 -27.45 -9.94
N ASP A 52 -5.58 -27.00 -11.02
CA ASP A 52 -4.23 -27.31 -11.49
C ASP A 52 -3.20 -26.21 -11.16
N VAL A 53 -3.60 -25.13 -10.49
CA VAL A 53 -2.66 -24.05 -10.12
C VAL A 53 -1.61 -24.56 -9.13
N ASN A 54 -0.35 -24.49 -9.53
CA ASN A 54 0.81 -24.81 -8.70
C ASN A 54 1.31 -23.57 -7.94
N GLY A 55 1.25 -22.39 -8.57
CA GLY A 55 1.61 -21.15 -7.91
C GLY A 55 1.39 -19.89 -8.73
N TYR A 56 2.01 -18.82 -8.27
CA TYR A 56 1.91 -17.48 -8.83
C TYR A 56 3.30 -16.85 -8.96
N ASN A 57 3.49 -16.08 -10.03
CA ASN A 57 4.64 -15.23 -10.25
C ASN A 57 4.23 -13.78 -10.01
N VAL A 58 5.00 -13.05 -9.20
CA VAL A 58 4.77 -11.63 -8.92
C VAL A 58 5.82 -10.81 -9.66
N TRP A 59 5.34 -9.80 -10.37
CA TRP A 59 6.15 -8.97 -11.25
C TRP A 59 6.08 -7.51 -10.81
N VAL A 60 7.20 -6.79 -10.93
CA VAL A 60 7.32 -5.37 -10.61
C VAL A 60 7.82 -4.55 -11.79
N SER A 61 7.40 -3.30 -11.88
CA SER A 61 7.90 -2.29 -12.82
C SER A 61 7.98 -0.93 -12.12
N ASP A 62 8.90 -0.07 -12.57
CA ASP A 62 8.97 1.34 -12.17
C ASP A 62 8.01 2.23 -13.01
N GLN A 63 7.36 1.64 -14.01
CA GLN A 63 6.43 2.32 -14.92
C GLN A 63 5.20 1.48 -15.20
N TYR A 64 4.03 2.14 -15.29
CA TYR A 64 2.75 1.48 -15.56
C TYR A 64 2.78 0.59 -16.82
N ASN A 65 3.28 1.13 -17.94
CA ASN A 65 3.45 0.43 -19.22
C ASN A 65 4.91 -0.02 -19.46
N GLY A 66 5.67 -0.21 -18.37
CA GLY A 66 7.08 -0.57 -18.43
C GLY A 66 7.33 -2.06 -18.66
N HIS A 67 8.61 -2.42 -18.60
CA HIS A 67 9.02 -3.82 -18.60
C HIS A 67 8.91 -4.39 -17.18
N TYR A 68 7.95 -5.29 -16.98
CA TYR A 68 7.76 -5.99 -15.72
C TYR A 68 8.82 -7.07 -15.51
N GLN A 69 9.44 -7.08 -14.35
CA GLN A 69 10.48 -8.03 -13.95
C GLN A 69 9.94 -8.94 -12.84
N LEU A 70 10.22 -10.24 -12.96
CA LEU A 70 9.84 -11.21 -11.93
C LEU A 70 10.63 -10.93 -10.66
N ILE A 71 9.94 -10.77 -9.53
CA ILE A 71 10.58 -10.57 -8.22
C ILE A 71 10.55 -11.84 -7.37
N ALA A 72 9.49 -12.65 -7.49
CA ALA A 72 9.32 -13.86 -6.70
C ALA A 72 8.19 -14.73 -7.24
N SER A 73 8.23 -16.01 -6.87
CA SER A 73 7.16 -16.99 -7.06
C SER A 73 6.65 -17.48 -5.69
N THR A 74 5.36 -17.75 -5.58
CA THR A 74 4.71 -18.18 -4.33
C THR A 74 3.48 -19.05 -4.60
N SER A 75 3.20 -20.01 -3.73
CA SER A 75 1.93 -20.78 -3.78
C SER A 75 0.78 -20.08 -3.03
N SER A 76 1.09 -19.06 -2.22
CA SER A 76 0.08 -18.27 -1.51
C SER A 76 -0.44 -17.13 -2.37
N ALA A 77 -1.72 -16.75 -2.20
CA ALA A 77 -2.33 -15.60 -2.88
C ALA A 77 -1.89 -14.23 -2.29
N LYS A 78 -0.65 -14.15 -1.84
CA LYS A 78 -0.02 -13.01 -1.18
C LYS A 78 1.50 -13.09 -1.32
N LEU A 79 2.14 -11.94 -1.50
CA LEU A 79 3.58 -11.76 -1.46
C LEU A 79 3.92 -10.43 -0.78
N VAL A 80 5.09 -10.33 -0.14
CA VAL A 80 5.65 -9.06 0.32
C VAL A 80 6.94 -8.80 -0.46
N ASP A 81 6.99 -7.68 -1.17
CA ASP A 81 8.19 -7.15 -1.81
C ASP A 81 9.02 -6.37 -0.79
N TYR A 82 10.03 -7.02 -0.20
CA TYR A 82 11.00 -6.38 0.71
C TYR A 82 12.12 -5.62 -0.01
N GLY A 83 12.11 -5.60 -1.36
CA GLY A 83 13.04 -4.82 -2.17
C GLY A 83 12.56 -3.39 -2.42
N ALA A 84 11.29 -3.10 -2.12
CA ALA A 84 10.70 -1.79 -2.32
C ALA A 84 11.29 -0.76 -1.35
N VAL A 85 11.61 0.43 -1.87
CA VAL A 85 12.22 1.52 -1.09
C VAL A 85 11.22 2.65 -0.93
N ASN A 86 11.14 3.20 0.28
CA ASN A 86 10.23 4.30 0.60
C ASN A 86 10.34 5.47 -0.39
N GLY A 87 9.20 6.02 -0.79
CA GLY A 87 9.11 7.18 -1.68
C GLY A 87 9.21 6.85 -3.18
N ASN A 88 9.53 5.61 -3.56
CA ASN A 88 9.50 5.17 -4.95
C ASN A 88 8.16 4.50 -5.29
N THR A 89 7.54 4.86 -6.40
CA THR A 89 6.31 4.19 -6.84
C THR A 89 6.64 2.92 -7.63
N TYR A 90 6.01 1.81 -7.26
CA TYR A 90 6.17 0.51 -7.92
C TYR A 90 4.84 0.02 -8.46
N TYR A 91 4.85 -0.56 -9.66
CA TYR A 91 3.70 -1.15 -10.31
C TYR A 91 3.80 -2.67 -10.24
N TYR A 92 2.74 -3.35 -9.83
CA TYR A 92 2.71 -4.79 -9.64
C TYR A 92 1.67 -5.47 -10.53
N ALA A 93 2.04 -6.65 -11.02
CA ALA A 93 1.17 -7.57 -11.73
C ALA A 93 1.47 -9.01 -11.25
N VAL A 94 0.50 -9.91 -11.45
CA VAL A 94 0.62 -11.31 -11.03
C VAL A 94 0.17 -12.22 -12.16
N SER A 95 0.91 -13.29 -12.42
CA SER A 95 0.50 -14.42 -13.28
C SER A 95 0.36 -15.69 -12.43
N ALA A 96 -0.42 -16.66 -12.90
CA ALA A 96 -0.55 -17.98 -12.32
C ALA A 96 0.12 -19.02 -13.22
N TYR A 97 0.67 -20.08 -12.65
CA TYR A 97 1.23 -21.21 -13.39
C TYR A 97 0.75 -22.54 -12.80
N ASP A 98 0.59 -23.55 -13.66
CA ASP A 98 0.14 -24.90 -13.29
C ASP A 98 1.31 -25.85 -12.98
N TYR A 99 1.00 -27.14 -12.80
CA TYR A 99 2.01 -28.19 -12.55
C TYR A 99 2.82 -28.60 -13.79
N ASP A 100 2.38 -28.19 -14.98
CA ASP A 100 3.02 -28.43 -16.28
C ASP A 100 3.77 -27.18 -16.79
N ASP A 101 3.94 -26.17 -15.92
CA ASP A 101 4.60 -24.88 -16.16
C ASP A 101 3.92 -24.00 -17.23
N ASN A 102 2.63 -24.19 -17.53
CA ASN A 102 1.88 -23.25 -18.35
C ASN A 102 1.54 -22.00 -17.54
N GLU A 103 2.08 -20.86 -17.97
CA GLU A 103 1.88 -19.58 -17.30
C GLU A 103 0.78 -18.75 -17.98
N SER A 104 -0.09 -18.16 -17.16
CA SER A 104 -1.14 -17.24 -17.61
C SER A 104 -0.56 -15.93 -18.13
N ASP A 105 -1.38 -15.16 -18.85
CA ASP A 105 -1.12 -13.72 -19.01
C ASP A 105 -0.97 -13.05 -17.63
N LEU A 106 -0.28 -11.91 -17.60
CA LEU A 106 -0.32 -11.02 -16.43
C LEU A 106 -1.76 -10.61 -16.13
N SER A 107 -2.05 -10.48 -14.86
CA SER A 107 -3.28 -9.92 -14.35
C SER A 107 -3.65 -8.60 -15.05
N LYS A 108 -4.92 -8.45 -15.43
CA LYS A 108 -5.41 -7.25 -16.12
C LYS A 108 -5.36 -5.98 -15.26
N ASP A 109 -5.46 -6.15 -13.95
CA ASP A 109 -5.48 -5.06 -12.99
C ASP A 109 -4.04 -4.67 -12.64
N VAL A 110 -3.53 -3.59 -13.20
CA VAL A 110 -2.26 -3.02 -12.71
C VAL A 110 -2.53 -2.18 -11.46
N VAL A 111 -1.93 -2.60 -10.37
CA VAL A 111 -1.92 -1.89 -9.08
C VAL A 111 -0.53 -1.32 -8.84
N TYR A 112 -0.44 -0.28 -8.01
CA TYR A 112 0.83 0.34 -7.71
C TYR A 112 0.85 0.81 -6.26
N ASP A 113 2.02 1.08 -5.71
CA ASP A 113 2.10 1.68 -4.38
C ASP A 113 3.40 2.43 -4.19
N THR A 114 3.40 3.35 -3.23
CA THR A 114 4.59 4.11 -2.83
C THR A 114 4.82 3.81 -1.33
N PRO A 115 5.68 2.82 -1.00
CA PRO A 115 5.97 2.48 0.39
C PRO A 115 6.52 3.70 1.12
N ARG A 116 6.35 3.69 2.43
CA ARG A 116 6.61 4.85 3.25
C ARG A 116 6.84 4.45 4.71
N PRO A 117 7.61 5.24 5.46
CA PRO A 117 7.79 5.03 6.88
C PRO A 117 6.47 5.18 7.64
N GLU A 118 6.29 4.32 8.63
CA GLU A 118 5.22 4.38 9.62
C GLU A 118 5.74 4.06 11.01
N GLY A 119 5.03 4.49 12.04
CA GLY A 119 5.38 4.19 13.41
C GLY A 119 4.19 4.20 14.34
N MET A 120 4.28 3.40 15.39
CA MET A 120 3.17 3.13 16.31
C MET A 120 3.46 3.64 17.71
N GLY A 121 2.43 4.13 18.39
CA GLY A 121 2.48 4.44 19.82
C GLY A 121 3.44 5.56 20.22
N VAL A 122 3.72 6.52 19.32
CA VAL A 122 4.48 7.73 19.66
C VAL A 122 3.74 8.49 20.74
N ALA A 123 4.46 8.87 21.80
CA ALA A 123 3.89 9.57 22.94
C ALA A 123 4.50 10.96 23.09
N LEU A 124 3.67 12.00 22.98
CA LEU A 124 4.07 13.37 23.28
C LEU A 124 3.48 13.80 24.62
N LEU A 125 4.26 14.58 25.36
CA LEU A 125 3.83 15.25 26.58
C LEU A 125 3.37 16.68 26.26
N ASP A 126 2.50 17.21 27.11
CA ASP A 126 2.07 18.59 26.98
C ASP A 126 3.28 19.56 27.10
N THR A 127 3.31 20.58 26.24
CA THR A 127 4.37 21.59 26.20
C THR A 127 4.66 22.27 27.55
N SER A 128 3.65 22.43 28.41
CA SER A 128 3.84 23.03 29.75
C SER A 128 4.50 22.07 30.74
N THR A 129 4.36 20.75 30.50
CA THR A 129 4.94 19.70 31.35
C THR A 129 6.36 19.34 30.91
N SER A 130 6.60 19.16 29.61
CA SER A 130 7.93 18.86 29.08
C SER A 130 8.10 19.36 27.65
N ARG A 131 8.88 20.43 27.48
CA ARG A 131 9.16 21.01 26.17
C ARG A 131 9.94 20.09 25.24
N ASN A 132 10.83 19.24 25.75
CA ASN A 132 11.70 18.37 24.95
C ASN A 132 11.00 17.08 24.47
N LEU A 133 9.80 16.79 24.98
CA LEU A 133 9.04 15.59 24.66
C LEU A 133 7.66 15.93 24.08
N SER A 134 7.49 17.15 23.56
CA SER A 134 6.19 17.67 23.17
C SER A 134 6.01 17.89 21.68
N GLY A 135 7.08 17.79 20.88
CA GLY A 135 7.04 17.90 19.42
C GLY A 135 7.42 16.60 18.72
N TYR A 136 6.98 16.44 17.48
CA TYR A 136 7.37 15.34 16.61
C TYR A 136 7.80 15.85 15.24
N SER A 137 8.83 15.21 14.69
CA SER A 137 9.32 15.43 13.32
C SER A 137 9.15 14.16 12.51
N PHE A 138 8.38 14.25 11.43
CA PHE A 138 8.15 13.13 10.52
C PHE A 138 9.36 12.84 9.65
N SER A 139 10.09 13.86 9.19
CA SER A 139 11.30 13.65 8.39
C SER A 139 12.46 13.03 9.19
N ARG A 140 12.45 13.21 10.52
CA ARG A 140 13.49 12.68 11.42
C ARG A 140 13.04 11.45 12.23
N TYR A 141 11.78 11.05 12.09
CA TYR A 141 11.14 9.96 12.85
C TYR A 141 11.36 10.08 14.37
N SER A 142 11.34 11.31 14.92
CA SER A 142 11.84 11.56 16.28
C SER A 142 10.98 12.55 17.06
N ILE A 143 10.93 12.32 18.38
CA ILE A 143 10.37 13.27 19.34
C ILE A 143 11.40 14.39 19.55
N LEU A 144 10.96 15.62 19.44
CA LEU A 144 11.77 16.83 19.53
C LEU A 144 11.18 17.81 20.54
N ASN A 145 11.92 18.91 20.74
CA ASN A 145 11.33 20.06 21.41
C ASN A 145 10.25 20.70 20.53
N TYR A 146 9.12 21.14 21.10
CA TYR A 146 8.05 21.76 20.30
C TYR A 146 8.53 22.97 19.46
N ASN A 147 9.57 23.68 19.91
CA ASN A 147 10.15 24.83 19.21
C ASN A 147 11.43 24.52 18.44
N ASP A 148 11.76 23.24 18.25
CA ASP A 148 12.85 22.83 17.35
C ASP A 148 12.48 23.18 15.90
N LEU A 149 13.48 23.55 15.11
CA LEU A 149 13.30 23.94 13.70
C LEU A 149 12.71 22.82 12.83
N TYR A 150 12.86 21.56 13.26
CA TYR A 150 12.36 20.40 12.52
C TYR A 150 11.04 19.84 13.06
N THR A 151 10.42 20.48 14.05
CA THR A 151 9.15 20.01 14.62
C THR A 151 7.99 20.37 13.69
N ASP A 152 7.31 19.35 13.19
CA ASP A 152 6.15 19.51 12.31
C ASP A 152 4.85 19.69 13.11
N VAL A 153 4.74 18.98 14.24
CA VAL A 153 3.53 18.95 15.08
C VAL A 153 3.88 18.83 16.55
N PHE A 154 3.09 19.46 17.41
CA PHE A 154 3.28 19.40 18.86
C PHE A 154 1.97 19.35 19.63
N PHE A 155 2.04 18.87 20.87
CA PHE A 155 0.87 18.62 21.72
C PHE A 155 0.71 19.68 22.81
N VAL A 156 -0.47 20.29 22.86
CA VAL A 156 -0.79 21.37 23.81
C VAL A 156 -2.12 21.11 24.51
N ASN A 157 -2.15 21.25 25.83
CA ASN A 157 -3.37 21.44 26.59
C ASN A 157 -3.59 22.93 26.87
N SER A 158 -4.64 23.48 26.30
CA SER A 158 -5.05 24.86 26.51
C SER A 158 -6.37 24.89 27.27
N TYR A 159 -6.32 25.33 28.53
CA TYR A 159 -7.49 25.49 29.40
C TYR A 159 -8.39 24.25 29.51
N GLY A 160 -7.81 23.04 29.46
CA GLY A 160 -8.52 21.78 29.58
C GLY A 160 -8.88 21.11 28.24
N VAL A 161 -8.62 21.77 27.10
CA VAL A 161 -8.82 21.20 25.77
C VAL A 161 -7.47 20.83 25.16
N GLN A 162 -7.39 19.62 24.62
CA GLN A 162 -6.16 19.06 24.05
C GLN A 162 -6.10 19.33 22.55
N TYR A 163 -4.96 19.78 22.06
CA TYR A 163 -4.75 20.12 20.65
C TYR A 163 -3.48 19.48 20.11
N LEU A 164 -3.56 19.05 18.86
CA LEU A 164 -2.41 18.98 17.97
C LEU A 164 -2.27 20.35 17.32
N GLN A 165 -1.09 20.96 17.44
CA GLN A 165 -0.75 22.24 16.83
C GLN A 165 0.44 22.08 15.90
N VAL A 166 0.48 22.93 14.88
CA VAL A 166 1.56 23.00 13.90
C VAL A 166 2.06 24.44 13.79
N TRP A 167 3.27 24.63 13.32
CA TRP A 167 3.79 25.97 13.02
C TRP A 167 3.13 26.56 11.75
N PRO A 168 3.18 27.89 11.54
CA PRO A 168 2.47 28.55 10.43
C PRO A 168 2.80 28.05 9.02
N ASP A 169 3.96 27.40 8.85
CA ASP A 169 4.49 26.82 7.62
C ASP A 169 4.07 25.37 7.36
N THR A 170 3.34 24.77 8.29
CA THR A 170 2.73 23.44 8.18
C THR A 170 1.21 23.59 8.25
N ASP A 171 0.48 22.71 7.58
CA ASP A 171 -0.99 22.65 7.67
C ASP A 171 -1.44 21.37 8.36
N ILE A 172 -2.61 21.44 9.02
CA ILE A 172 -3.25 20.29 9.67
C ILE A 172 -4.74 20.30 9.41
N GLN A 173 -5.31 19.12 9.23
CA GLN A 173 -6.75 18.91 9.10
C GLN A 173 -7.19 17.65 9.86
N ASP A 174 -8.27 17.76 10.62
CA ASP A 174 -8.96 16.61 11.21
C ASP A 174 -9.83 15.93 10.15
N MET A 175 -9.60 14.64 9.93
CA MET A 175 -10.34 13.81 8.97
C MET A 175 -11.47 13.02 9.63
N GLY A 176 -11.67 13.18 10.94
CA GLY A 176 -12.69 12.49 11.72
C GLY A 176 -12.31 11.08 12.16
N PHE A 177 -13.31 10.35 12.67
CA PHE A 177 -13.14 9.00 13.18
C PHE A 177 -12.70 8.00 12.11
N THR A 178 -11.73 7.17 12.47
CA THR A 178 -11.20 6.10 11.63
C THR A 178 -11.01 4.83 12.46
N SER A 179 -11.21 3.69 11.84
CA SER A 179 -10.95 2.36 12.40
C SER A 179 -9.47 1.97 12.34
N SER A 180 -8.75 2.42 11.32
CA SER A 180 -7.31 2.19 11.17
C SER A 180 -6.60 3.42 10.62
N LEU A 181 -5.27 3.42 10.72
CA LEU A 181 -4.43 4.45 10.12
C LEU A 181 -4.68 4.53 8.59
N ASP A 182 -5.02 3.40 7.96
CA ASP A 182 -5.28 3.27 6.52
C ASP A 182 -6.73 3.55 6.12
N ASP A 183 -7.51 4.27 6.91
CA ASP A 183 -8.82 4.71 6.42
C ASP A 183 -8.72 5.97 5.54
N ILE A 184 -7.65 6.76 5.69
CA ILE A 184 -7.41 7.94 4.86
C ILE A 184 -6.41 7.63 3.74
N SER A 185 -6.89 7.58 2.49
CA SER A 185 -6.08 7.24 1.30
C SER A 185 -5.36 8.38 0.66
N VAL A 186 -5.91 9.59 0.76
CA VAL A 186 -5.47 10.71 -0.04
C VAL A 186 -5.54 11.95 0.84
N SER A 187 -4.50 12.77 0.77
CA SER A 187 -4.47 14.06 1.43
C SER A 187 -5.57 14.99 0.88
N PRO A 188 -6.25 15.78 1.73
CA PRO A 188 -7.17 16.81 1.26
C PRO A 188 -6.43 17.88 0.45
N LYS A 189 -7.13 18.49 -0.51
CA LYS A 189 -6.59 19.61 -1.32
C LYS A 189 -6.86 20.97 -0.68
N ASP A 190 -7.84 21.02 0.21
CA ASP A 190 -8.36 22.21 0.86
C ASP A 190 -8.99 21.84 2.22
N GLY A 191 -9.39 22.86 2.99
CA GLY A 191 -10.00 22.65 4.31
C GLY A 191 -9.00 22.60 5.48
N TRP A 192 -7.74 22.98 5.22
CA TRP A 192 -6.71 23.13 6.25
C TRP A 192 -7.16 24.09 7.37
N ALA A 193 -6.89 23.72 8.62
CA ALA A 193 -7.31 24.48 9.79
C ALA A 193 -6.62 25.85 9.82
N PRO A 194 -7.36 26.98 9.67
CA PRO A 194 -6.73 28.31 9.66
C PRO A 194 -6.06 28.67 10.99
N SER A 195 -6.49 28.03 12.08
CA SER A 195 -5.92 28.13 13.43
C SER A 195 -4.58 27.41 13.59
N LYS A 196 -4.13 26.64 12.58
CA LYS A 196 -2.95 25.76 12.67
C LYS A 196 -3.03 24.78 13.86
N SER A 197 -4.26 24.44 14.23
CA SER A 197 -4.58 23.66 15.42
C SER A 197 -5.81 22.81 15.17
N ALA A 198 -5.79 21.56 15.61
CA ALA A 198 -6.94 20.66 15.62
C ALA A 198 -7.10 20.05 17.02
N GLU A 199 -8.34 19.95 17.51
CA GLU A 199 -8.60 19.29 18.79
C GLU A 199 -8.19 17.82 18.68
N ALA A 200 -7.43 17.32 19.66
CA ALA A 200 -6.92 15.96 19.68
C ALA A 200 -7.96 15.01 20.28
N ILE A 201 -8.51 14.12 19.45
CA ILE A 201 -9.61 13.22 19.81
C ILE A 201 -9.18 11.77 19.54
N ALA A 202 -9.33 10.90 20.53
CA ALA A 202 -8.99 9.49 20.37
C ALA A 202 -9.86 8.83 19.28
N GLY A 203 -9.23 8.09 18.38
CA GLY A 203 -9.85 7.45 17.21
C GLY A 203 -9.92 8.35 15.97
N HIS A 204 -9.61 9.64 16.06
CA HIS A 204 -9.51 10.51 14.89
C HIS A 204 -8.18 10.35 14.16
N THR A 205 -8.23 10.56 12.84
CA THR A 205 -7.05 10.70 12.00
C THR A 205 -6.90 12.14 11.53
N TYR A 206 -5.67 12.66 11.56
CA TYR A 206 -5.30 13.99 11.14
C TYR A 206 -4.35 13.87 9.96
N VAL A 207 -4.50 14.73 8.97
CA VAL A 207 -3.54 14.87 7.86
C VAL A 207 -2.79 16.16 8.01
N LEU A 208 -1.50 16.12 7.69
CA LEU A 208 -0.60 17.25 7.73
C LEU A 208 0.07 17.44 6.38
N TRP A 209 0.27 18.69 5.98
CA TRP A 209 1.14 19.06 4.86
C TRP A 209 2.31 19.83 5.44
N THR A 210 3.48 19.21 5.45
CA THR A 210 4.69 19.71 6.12
C THR A 210 5.40 20.73 5.25
N VAL A 211 6.21 21.58 5.88
CA VAL A 211 6.96 22.66 5.23
C VAL A 211 7.88 22.18 4.09
N ASP A 212 8.30 20.91 4.12
CA ASP A 212 9.13 20.28 3.10
C ASP A 212 8.34 19.62 1.96
N ASP A 213 7.07 19.98 1.79
CA ASP A 213 6.14 19.50 0.75
C ASP A 213 5.85 18.00 0.79
N HIS A 214 5.75 17.45 2.00
CA HIS A 214 5.34 16.07 2.22
C HIS A 214 4.03 16.00 2.98
N TYR A 215 3.36 14.86 2.86
CA TYR A 215 2.13 14.61 3.59
C TYR A 215 2.37 13.58 4.70
N ALA A 216 1.85 13.89 5.88
CA ALA A 216 1.85 12.97 7.02
C ALA A 216 0.42 12.69 7.47
N LYS A 217 0.24 11.58 8.17
CA LYS A 217 -0.99 11.32 8.93
C LYS A 217 -0.67 10.89 10.35
N ILE A 218 -1.54 11.28 11.26
CA ILE A 218 -1.53 10.88 12.67
C ILE A 218 -2.88 10.25 12.99
N ARG A 219 -2.91 9.04 13.56
CA ARG A 219 -4.12 8.48 14.18
C ARG A 219 -3.96 8.43 15.69
N VAL A 220 -4.79 9.20 16.38
CA VAL A 220 -4.73 9.31 17.84
C VAL A 220 -5.29 8.04 18.47
N GLN A 221 -4.47 7.37 19.27
CA GLN A 221 -4.86 6.17 20.02
C GLN A 221 -5.46 6.54 21.37
N HIS A 222 -4.77 7.44 22.09
CA HIS A 222 -5.18 7.88 23.41
C HIS A 222 -4.80 9.34 23.62
N VAL A 223 -5.64 10.07 24.37
CA VAL A 223 -5.36 11.45 24.76
C VAL A 223 -5.78 11.68 26.21
N THR A 224 -4.93 12.34 26.97
CA THR A 224 -5.18 12.82 28.33
C THR A 224 -4.80 14.28 28.43
N SER A 225 -5.04 14.91 29.59
CA SER A 225 -4.67 16.31 29.81
C SER A 225 -3.17 16.60 29.69
N SER A 226 -2.29 15.61 29.78
CA SER A 226 -0.83 15.83 29.76
C SER A 226 -0.09 14.98 28.74
N ARG A 227 -0.78 14.10 28.01
CA ARG A 227 -0.16 13.17 27.08
C ARG A 227 -1.09 12.82 25.92
N ILE A 228 -0.51 12.71 24.74
CA ILE A 228 -1.13 12.07 23.57
C ILE A 228 -0.31 10.85 23.16
N VAL A 229 -0.99 9.83 22.66
CA VAL A 229 -0.38 8.65 22.04
C VAL A 229 -0.99 8.46 20.66
N PHE A 230 -0.15 8.32 19.63
CA PHE A 230 -0.61 8.18 18.26
C PHE A 230 0.27 7.26 17.40
N ASP A 231 -0.33 6.79 16.33
CA ASP A 231 0.37 6.13 15.22
C ASP A 231 0.51 7.13 14.08
N TRP A 232 1.51 6.95 13.22
CA TRP A 232 1.78 7.86 12.12
C TRP A 232 2.30 7.16 10.87
N ALA A 233 2.13 7.83 9.72
CA ALA A 233 2.84 7.51 8.48
C ALA A 233 3.22 8.81 7.76
N TYR A 234 4.31 8.77 6.99
CA TYR A 234 4.86 9.94 6.32
C TYR A 234 5.25 9.63 4.88
N GLN A 235 4.59 10.27 3.91
CA GLN A 235 4.89 10.10 2.50
C GLN A 235 6.19 10.82 2.15
N THR A 236 7.21 10.07 1.75
CA THR A 236 8.57 10.61 1.49
C THR A 236 8.78 11.04 0.04
N ALA A 237 7.81 10.83 -0.84
CA ALA A 237 7.77 11.42 -2.18
C ALA A 237 7.16 12.83 -2.11
N PRO A 238 7.90 13.91 -2.44
CA PRO A 238 7.37 15.27 -2.39
C PRO A 238 6.12 15.44 -3.26
N GLY A 239 5.10 16.12 -2.73
CA GLY A 239 3.83 16.39 -3.40
C GLY A 239 2.96 15.14 -3.65
N ASN A 240 3.42 13.94 -3.27
CA ASN A 240 2.61 12.74 -3.40
C ASN A 240 1.53 12.73 -2.31
N ILE A 241 0.28 12.89 -2.73
CA ILE A 241 -0.88 12.94 -1.84
C ILE A 241 -1.32 11.55 -1.35
N GLU A 242 -0.69 10.47 -1.81
CA GLU A 242 -1.06 9.10 -1.45
C GLU A 242 -0.72 8.80 0.01
N LEU A 243 -1.79 8.58 0.76
CA LEU A 243 -1.79 8.31 2.19
C LEU A 243 -2.27 6.89 2.55
N LYS A 244 -2.58 6.02 1.59
CA LYS A 244 -2.74 4.54 1.72
C LYS A 244 -2.81 3.88 0.33
N MET A 245 -2.88 2.54 0.30
CA MET A 245 -3.21 1.65 -0.84
C MET A 245 -3.66 2.36 -2.14
N ALA A 246 -2.99 2.11 -3.27
CA ALA A 246 -3.53 2.58 -4.54
C ALA A 246 -4.81 1.81 -4.90
N HIS A 247 -5.85 2.55 -5.26
CA HIS A 247 -7.01 1.96 -5.89
C HIS A 247 -6.74 1.69 -7.36
N LYS A 248 -7.22 0.53 -7.81
CA LYS A 248 -7.33 0.06 -9.18
C LYS A 248 -7.32 1.18 -10.23
N SER A 249 -6.26 1.22 -11.05
CA SER A 249 -6.24 2.01 -12.28
C SER A 249 -7.35 1.48 -13.20
N ARG A 250 -8.53 2.08 -13.21
CA ARG A 250 -9.51 1.80 -14.28
C ARG A 250 -8.93 2.38 -15.56
N THR A 251 -8.59 1.52 -16.52
CA THR A 251 -8.36 1.90 -17.91
C THR A 251 -9.60 2.62 -18.44
N GLY A 252 -9.53 3.95 -18.48
CA GLY A 252 -10.51 4.83 -19.10
C GLY A 252 -9.79 5.72 -20.11
N GLU A 253 -10.16 5.56 -21.37
CA GLU A 253 -9.68 6.34 -22.52
C GLU A 253 -9.60 7.84 -22.20
N ARG A 254 -8.44 8.43 -22.49
CA ARG A 254 -8.32 9.88 -22.68
C ARG A 254 -9.13 10.24 -23.93
N GLN A 255 -10.40 10.62 -23.76
CA GLN A 255 -11.10 11.35 -24.80
C GLN A 255 -10.82 12.84 -24.62
N SER A 256 -10.02 13.37 -25.53
CA SER A 256 -9.85 14.79 -25.77
C SER A 256 -11.19 15.41 -26.15
N ASP A 257 -11.64 16.42 -25.42
CA ASP A 257 -12.53 17.43 -25.98
C ASP A 257 -12.22 18.80 -25.38
N ARG A 258 -11.16 19.42 -25.89
CA ARG A 258 -11.11 20.88 -26.00
C ARG A 258 -11.52 21.20 -27.43
N THR A 259 -12.70 21.79 -27.56
CA THR A 259 -13.14 22.82 -28.53
C THR A 259 -14.47 22.47 -29.19
N GLN A 260 -15.56 23.07 -28.69
CA GLN A 260 -16.54 23.70 -29.59
C GLN A 260 -17.40 24.75 -28.86
N SER A 261 -17.17 26.01 -29.25
CA SER A 261 -18.17 27.03 -29.58
C SER A 261 -19.46 27.10 -28.74
N ALA A 262 -19.58 28.17 -27.95
CA ALA A 262 -20.88 28.80 -27.69
C ALA A 262 -20.78 30.30 -28.03
N LEU A 263 -21.09 30.62 -29.29
CA LEU A 263 -21.61 31.92 -29.70
C LEU A 263 -23.12 31.76 -29.91
N ILE A 264 -23.88 32.67 -29.27
CA ILE A 264 -25.21 33.18 -29.67
C ILE A 264 -26.43 32.25 -29.41
N LYS A 265 -27.15 32.51 -28.31
CA LYS A 265 -28.35 33.39 -28.28
C LYS A 265 -28.64 33.84 -26.86
#